data_AF-A0A1F2U049-F1
#
_entry.id   AF-A0A1F2U049-F1
#
_cell.length_a   1.000
_cell.length_b   1.000
_cell.length_c   1.000
_cell.angle_alpha   90.00
_cell.angle_beta   90.00
_cell.angle_gamma   90.00
#
_symmetry.space_group_name_H-M   'P 1'
#
loop_
_entity.id
_entity.type
_entity.pdbx_description
1 polymer ?
#
loop_
_entity_poly.entity_id
_entity_poly.type
_entity_poly.pdbx_seq_one_letter_code
_entity_poly.pdbx_strand_id
1 'polypeptide(L)'
;MRPESGIRLPRAVINDVLDYICSAGQRQPIYFLWRPTLPDPSDDLVLEVAAHARCDRIVTFNVRDFAGAERFGVRVETPGTFLRSLGVKR
;
A
#
# COMPACT_ATOMS: atom_id res chain seq x y z
N MET A 1 9.61 8.57 -14.25
CA MET A 1 9.97 9.37 -13.06
C MET A 1 8.83 10.35 -12.81
N ARG A 2 8.17 10.33 -11.64
CA ARG A 2 7.16 11.35 -11.31
C ARG A 2 7.86 12.72 -11.29
N PRO A 3 7.21 13.81 -11.75
CA PRO A 3 7.74 15.15 -11.54
C PRO A 3 7.94 15.35 -10.03
N GLU A 4 9.04 16.00 -9.64
CA GLU A 4 9.20 16.44 -8.25
C GLU A 4 7.93 17.19 -7.86
N SER A 5 7.31 16.82 -6.74
CA SER A 5 6.04 17.42 -6.32
C SER A 5 6.14 18.93 -6.07
N GLY A 6 7.36 19.50 -6.07
CA GLY A 6 7.64 20.90 -5.74
C GLY A 6 7.42 21.24 -4.26
N ILE A 7 6.93 20.27 -3.48
CA ILE A 7 6.60 20.44 -2.07
C ILE A 7 7.92 20.49 -1.28
N ARG A 8 8.24 21.66 -0.72
CA ARG A 8 9.36 21.87 0.21
C ARG A 8 8.81 21.85 1.65
N LEU A 9 9.14 20.81 2.41
CA LEU A 9 8.75 20.70 3.81
C LEU A 9 9.97 20.90 4.72
N PRO A 10 9.83 21.65 5.83
CA PRO A 10 10.84 21.66 6.88
C PRO A 10 11.08 20.24 7.42
N ARG A 11 12.32 19.93 7.81
CA ARG A 11 12.67 18.60 8.36
C ARG A 11 11.81 18.21 9.55
N ALA A 12 11.43 19.16 10.40
CA ALA A 12 10.52 18.93 11.52
C ALA A 12 9.16 18.37 11.04
N VAL A 13 8.56 18.99 10.02
CA VAL A 13 7.28 18.53 9.45
C VAL A 13 7.41 17.15 8.82
N ILE A 14 8.55 16.84 8.18
CA ILE A 14 8.81 15.49 7.65
C ILE A 14 8.81 14.47 8.79
N ASN A 15 9.50 14.77 9.89
CA ASN A 15 9.53 13.89 11.06
C ASN A 15 8.12 13.72 11.65
N ASP A 16 7.36 14.80 11.83
CA ASP A 16 6.01 14.73 12.39
C ASP A 16 5.09 13.80 11.57
N VAL A 17 5.18 13.85 10.24
CA VAL A 17 4.41 12.94 9.36
C VAL A 17 4.87 11.49 9.52
N LEU A 18 6.19 11.25 9.55
CA LEU A 18 6.74 9.90 9.73
C LEU A 18 6.38 9.33 11.10
N ASP A 19 6.49 10.12 12.16
CA ASP A 19 6.13 9.74 13.52
C ASP A 19 4.64 9.42 13.62
N TYR A 20 3.79 10.22 12.98
CA TYR A 20 2.36 9.91 12.89
C TYR A 20 2.11 8.57 12.20
N ILE A 21 2.70 8.32 11.03
CA ILE A 21 2.54 7.05 10.29
C ILE A 21 3.01 5.87 11.15
N CYS A 22 4.15 6.00 11.83
CA CYS A 22 4.66 4.98 12.74
C CYS A 22 3.72 4.74 13.93
N SER A 23 3.16 5.80 14.51
CA SER A 23 2.24 5.71 15.66
C SER A 23 0.88 5.10 15.30
N ALA A 24 0.37 5.39 14.11
CA ALA A 24 -0.90 4.85 13.61
C ALA A 24 -0.75 3.42 13.04
N GLY A 25 0.47 3.04 12.66
CA GLY A 25 0.78 1.75 12.07
C GLY A 25 0.71 0.60 13.08
N GLN A 26 0.19 -0.54 12.62
CA GLN A 26 0.24 -1.79 13.37
C GLN A 26 1.39 -2.65 12.83
N ARG A 27 2.40 -2.90 13.67
CA ARG A 27 3.57 -3.72 13.28
C ARG A 27 3.13 -5.14 12.93
N GLN A 28 3.44 -5.57 11.72
CA GLN A 28 3.20 -6.93 11.25
C GLN A 28 4.49 -7.75 11.26
N PRO A 29 4.47 -9.00 11.76
CA PRO A 29 5.58 -9.92 11.55
C PRO A 29 5.65 -10.36 10.07
N ILE A 30 6.86 -10.45 9.54
CA ILE A 30 7.15 -10.82 8.14
C ILE A 30 7.93 -12.13 8.17
N TYR A 31 7.51 -13.12 7.36
CA TYR A 31 8.02 -14.48 7.42
C TYR A 31 8.66 -14.97 6.11
N PHE A 32 8.51 -14.24 5.00
CA PHE A 32 9.15 -14.52 3.70
C PHE A 32 8.85 -15.92 3.12
N LEU A 33 7.79 -16.59 3.58
CA LEU A 33 7.57 -18.02 3.31
C LEU A 33 7.16 -18.34 1.88
N TRP A 34 6.53 -17.40 1.18
CA TRP A 34 5.88 -17.67 -0.10
C TRP A 34 6.35 -16.79 -1.26
N ARG A 35 7.28 -15.85 -1.04
CA ARG A 35 7.80 -14.99 -2.11
C ARG A 35 8.74 -15.76 -3.07
N PRO A 36 8.81 -15.41 -4.38
CA PRO A 36 7.99 -14.43 -5.06
C PRO A 36 6.67 -15.02 -5.59
N THR A 37 5.60 -14.22 -5.60
CA THR A 37 4.29 -14.64 -6.15
C THR A 37 3.69 -13.67 -7.13
N LEU A 38 4.04 -12.40 -7.02
CA LEU A 38 3.56 -11.36 -7.91
C LEU A 38 4.40 -11.28 -9.19
N PRO A 39 3.85 -10.71 -10.27
CA PRO A 39 4.62 -10.38 -11.47
C PRO A 39 5.85 -9.51 -11.20
N ASP A 40 5.75 -8.54 -10.29
CA ASP A 40 6.90 -7.79 -9.75
C ASP A 40 7.25 -8.31 -8.34
N PRO A 41 8.37 -9.05 -8.18
CA PRO A 41 8.82 -9.54 -6.87
C PRO A 41 9.05 -8.45 -5.82
N SER A 42 9.28 -7.20 -6.24
CA SER A 42 9.50 -6.06 -5.34
C SER A 42 8.23 -5.71 -4.55
N ASP A 43 7.06 -6.03 -5.12
CA ASP A 43 5.74 -5.75 -4.53
C ASP A 43 5.27 -6.84 -3.56
N ASP A 44 5.91 -8.02 -3.54
CA ASP A 44 5.55 -9.11 -2.62
C ASP A 44 5.66 -8.67 -1.14
N LEU A 45 6.51 -7.69 -0.81
CA LEU A 45 6.55 -7.11 0.55
C LEU A 45 5.24 -6.44 0.94
N VAL A 46 4.64 -5.70 0.01
CA VAL A 46 3.38 -4.99 0.24
C VAL A 46 2.23 -5.98 0.35
N LEU A 47 2.20 -6.99 -0.54
CA LEU A 47 1.20 -8.05 -0.46
C LEU A 47 1.32 -8.88 0.81
N GLU A 48 2.55 -9.17 1.28
CA GLU A 48 2.75 -9.93 2.51
C GLU A 48 2.22 -9.19 3.73
N VAL A 49 2.52 -7.91 3.86
CA VAL A 49 1.96 -7.09 4.94
C VAL A 49 0.43 -7.07 4.87
N ALA A 50 -0.15 -6.88 3.68
CA ALA A 50 -1.61 -6.84 3.51
C ALA A 50 -2.29 -8.17 3.90
N ALA A 51 -1.70 -9.30 3.48
CA ALA A 51 -2.23 -10.63 3.81
C ALA A 51 -2.12 -10.91 5.31
N HIS A 52 -0.97 -10.64 5.94
CA HIS A 52 -0.77 -10.86 7.37
C HIS A 52 -1.63 -9.94 8.25
N ALA A 53 -1.76 -8.67 7.86
CA ALA A 53 -2.62 -7.70 8.53
C ALA A 53 -4.13 -7.94 8.29
N ARG A 54 -4.49 -8.91 7.42
CA ARG A 54 -5.87 -9.15 6.97
C ARG A 54 -6.52 -7.88 6.41
N CYS A 55 -5.76 -7.10 5.64
CA CYS A 55 -6.31 -5.96 4.95
C CYS A 55 -7.30 -6.41 3.87
N ASP A 56 -8.46 -5.76 3.81
CA ASP A 56 -9.44 -6.04 2.76
C ASP A 56 -8.93 -5.68 1.36
N ARG A 57 -8.02 -4.70 1.29
CA ARG A 57 -7.60 -4.10 0.02
C ARG A 57 -6.21 -3.46 0.03
N ILE A 58 -5.55 -3.51 -1.13
CA ILE A 58 -4.41 -2.67 -1.50
C ILE A 58 -4.90 -1.60 -2.48
N VAL A 59 -4.59 -0.34 -2.16
CA VAL A 59 -4.98 0.81 -2.99
C VAL A 59 -3.75 1.32 -3.72
N THR A 60 -3.68 1.14 -5.05
CA THR A 60 -2.50 1.48 -5.86
C THR A 60 -2.88 1.85 -7.30
N PHE A 61 -2.06 2.66 -7.97
CA PHE A 61 -2.19 2.89 -9.42
C PHE A 61 -1.63 1.72 -10.25
N ASN A 62 -0.74 0.92 -9.67
CA ASN A 62 -0.04 -0.18 -10.31
C ASN A 62 -0.80 -1.51 -10.17
N VAL A 63 -2.11 -1.50 -10.44
CA VAL A 63 -2.99 -2.66 -10.16
C VAL A 63 -2.49 -3.95 -10.83
N ARG A 64 -1.88 -3.84 -12.01
CA ARG A 64 -1.37 -4.98 -12.78
C ARG A 64 -0.22 -5.70 -12.09
N ASP A 65 0.58 -4.99 -11.31
CA ASP A 65 1.77 -5.53 -10.63
C ASP A 65 1.36 -6.43 -9.45
N PHE A 66 0.11 -6.30 -8.98
CA PHE A 66 -0.49 -7.12 -7.93
C PHE A 66 -1.46 -8.19 -8.47
N ALA A 67 -1.38 -8.55 -9.75
CA ALA A 67 -2.19 -9.64 -10.30
C ALA A 67 -1.92 -10.95 -9.53
N GLY A 68 -2.99 -11.59 -9.03
CA GLY A 68 -2.90 -12.78 -8.18
C GLY A 68 -3.02 -12.48 -6.68
N ALA A 69 -3.07 -11.22 -6.24
CA ALA A 69 -3.28 -10.87 -4.82
C ALA A 69 -4.61 -11.42 -4.24
N GLU A 70 -5.61 -11.66 -5.09
CA GLU A 70 -6.91 -12.22 -4.70
C GLU A 70 -6.79 -13.62 -4.08
N ARG A 71 -5.74 -14.39 -4.41
CA ARG A 71 -5.46 -15.70 -3.80
C ARG A 71 -5.20 -15.60 -2.29
N PHE A 72 -4.83 -14.42 -1.81
CA PHE A 72 -4.63 -14.09 -0.40
C PHE A 72 -5.85 -13.38 0.23
N GLY A 73 -6.97 -13.26 -0.50
CA GLY A 73 -8.16 -12.55 -0.05
C GLY A 73 -8.05 -11.02 -0.11
N VAL A 74 -7.00 -10.48 -0.74
CA VAL A 74 -6.74 -9.04 -0.81
C VAL A 74 -7.23 -8.48 -2.14
N ARG A 75 -8.16 -7.51 -2.11
CA ARG A 75 -8.61 -6.81 -3.32
C ARG A 75 -7.63 -5.72 -3.72
N VAL A 76 -7.33 -5.57 -5.00
CA VAL A 76 -6.48 -4.48 -5.49
C VAL A 76 -7.32 -3.49 -6.30
N GLU A 77 -7.25 -2.21 -5.96
CA GLU A 77 -8.01 -1.18 -6.67
C GLU A 77 -7.27 0.16 -6.74
N THR A 78 -7.68 1.01 -7.70
CA THR A 78 -7.12 2.36 -7.81
C THR A 78 -7.65 3.29 -6.71
N PRO A 79 -6.89 4.34 -6.31
CA PRO A 79 -7.38 5.34 -5.37
C PRO A 79 -8.74 5.94 -5.76
N GLY A 80 -8.96 6.20 -7.05
CA GLY A 80 -10.23 6.73 -7.54
C GLY A 80 -11.39 5.74 -7.34
N THR A 81 -11.16 4.44 -7.55
CA THR A 81 -12.18 3.40 -7.29
C THR A 81 -12.44 3.27 -5.79
N PHE A 82 -11.38 3.26 -4.98
CA PHE A 82 -11.51 3.19 -3.52
C PHE A 82 -12.33 4.35 -2.96
N LEU A 83 -12.01 5.59 -3.35
CA LEU A 83 -12.75 6.78 -2.89
C LEU A 83 -14.23 6.74 -3.28
N ARG A 84 -14.56 6.26 -4.49
CA ARG A 84 -15.95 6.04 -4.89
C ARG A 84 -16.64 4.98 -4.02
N SER A 85 -15.93 3.93 -3.62
CA SER A 85 -16.46 2.91 -2.71
C SER A 85 -16.79 3.46 -1.32
N LEU A 86 -16.13 4.55 -0.90
CA LEU A 86 -16.41 5.28 0.34
C LEU A 86 -17.52 6.33 0.18
N GLY A 87 -18.14 6.46 -1.00
CA GLY A 87 -19.20 7.43 -1.25
C GLY A 87 -18.72 8.84 -1.62
N VAL A 88 -17.41 9.05 -1.83
CA VAL A 88 -16.89 10.33 -2.33
C VAL A 88 -17.30 10.50 -3.78
N LYS A 89 -18.18 11.48 -4.04
CA LYS A 89 -18.58 11.89 -5.39
C LYS A 89 -17.59 12.92 -5.92
N ARG A 90 -17.38 12.88 -7.24
CA ARG A 90 -16.39 13.71 -7.95
C ARG A 90 -16.76 15.19 -7.95
#